data_AF-A0A941X3K5-F1
#
_entry.id   AF-A0A941X3K5-F1
#
_cell.length_a   1.000
_cell.length_b   1.000
_cell.length_c   1.000
_cell.angle_alpha   90.00
_cell.angle_beta   90.00
_cell.angle_gamma   90.00
#
_symmetry.space_group_name_H-M   'P 1'
#
loop_
_entity.id
_entity.type
_entity.pdbx_description
1 polymer ?
#
loop_
_entity_poly.entity_id
_entity_poly.type
_entity_poly.pdbx_seq_one_letter_code
_entity_poly.pdbx_strand_id
1 'polypeptide(L)'
;GATKGMNIEHSVPKSWWGDAANYNGTNALTRFKYDGSYDLHHLTPSDADANMAKSNYPLGVVDSPSFDNGVTKVGTGQANGRATNLFEPADEYKGDFARMYLYFVTCYQDYSWKSSALSMFAQNSYPTLNAYGQSLLLKWHRQDPVSQKEIDRNNAVYSFQGNRNPFIDYPNMVEYIWGDSTNYEFSFSGQSTSAPSISISNDKIEFGYIGTETSKDKEIYIKGKNLTTDITAKLLNNDSGDFSLGMSNLPAHELNTTGINLVITFSPRSIGTRNVTLRLSSDELSAPIDIIISGTVLLSDASYLRIIDIKSTYKKSDEPVRLMLNMNLDTQWTVDGKPATHLTPSELSAGLHTIQFTTIYGTGKMRVQIIE
;
A
#
# COMPACT_ATOMS: atom_id res chain seq x y z
N GLY A 1 42.50 -1.43 -23.24
CA GLY A 1 41.52 -0.90 -24.22
C GLY A 1 40.36 -1.87 -24.29
N ALA A 2 39.18 -1.42 -24.70
CA ALA A 2 38.04 -2.33 -24.86
C ALA A 2 38.27 -3.32 -26.02
N THR A 3 37.62 -4.48 -25.95
CA THR A 3 37.59 -5.46 -27.04
C THR A 3 36.93 -4.85 -28.29
N LYS A 4 37.29 -5.34 -29.49
CA LYS A 4 36.69 -4.86 -30.75
C LYS A 4 35.15 -4.91 -30.68
N GLY A 5 34.49 -3.81 -31.01
CA GLY A 5 33.02 -3.68 -30.95
C GLY A 5 32.48 -3.28 -29.56
N MET A 6 33.33 -3.15 -28.56
CA MET A 6 32.95 -2.74 -27.20
C MET A 6 33.53 -1.37 -26.86
N ASN A 7 32.83 -0.64 -26.01
CA ASN A 7 33.27 0.58 -25.35
C ASN A 7 33.35 0.38 -23.83
N ILE A 8 34.15 1.22 -23.17
CA ILE A 8 34.07 1.41 -21.72
C ILE A 8 33.01 2.49 -21.50
N GLU A 9 31.91 2.10 -20.90
CA GLU A 9 30.78 2.96 -20.55
C GLU A 9 31.02 3.61 -19.19
N HIS A 10 30.82 4.92 -19.13
CA HIS A 10 30.70 5.66 -17.87
C HIS A 10 29.23 5.67 -17.47
N SER A 11 28.82 4.81 -16.51
CA SER A 11 27.42 4.72 -16.09
C SER A 11 26.83 6.10 -15.81
N VAL A 12 27.48 6.88 -14.93
CA VAL A 12 27.25 8.33 -14.81
C VAL A 12 28.05 9.06 -15.90
N PRO A 13 27.40 9.73 -16.87
CA PRO A 13 28.11 10.30 -18.01
C PRO A 13 29.15 11.35 -17.60
N LYS A 14 30.36 11.28 -18.16
CA LYS A 14 31.43 12.25 -17.84
C LYS A 14 31.03 13.71 -18.09
N SER A 15 30.16 13.95 -19.09
CA SER A 15 29.62 15.28 -19.39
C SER A 15 28.75 15.89 -18.28
N TRP A 16 28.37 15.10 -17.26
CA TRP A 16 27.57 15.56 -16.12
C TRP A 16 28.39 16.27 -15.04
N TRP A 17 29.71 16.12 -15.04
CA TRP A 17 30.57 16.66 -13.96
C TRP A 17 31.96 17.12 -14.44
N GLY A 18 32.42 16.65 -15.59
CA GLY A 18 33.67 17.08 -16.22
C GLY A 18 33.42 17.87 -17.49
N ASP A 19 34.44 18.62 -17.92
CA ASP A 19 34.43 19.18 -19.27
C ASP A 19 34.47 18.00 -20.27
N ALA A 20 33.41 17.87 -21.06
CA ALA A 20 33.49 17.26 -22.38
C ALA A 20 34.46 18.13 -23.18
N ALA A 21 35.77 17.97 -22.96
CA ALA A 21 36.75 18.92 -23.46
C ALA A 21 36.58 19.02 -24.98
N ASN A 22 36.34 20.26 -25.44
CA ASN A 22 36.48 20.70 -26.82
C ASN A 22 37.67 19.99 -27.46
N TYR A 23 37.40 18.92 -28.19
CA TYR A 23 38.41 18.19 -28.94
C TYR A 23 38.64 18.94 -30.25
N ASN A 24 39.52 19.95 -30.21
CA ASN A 24 40.02 20.64 -31.40
C ASN A 24 41.40 20.11 -31.85
N GLY A 25 41.86 19.00 -31.26
CA GLY A 25 43.13 18.36 -31.59
C GLY A 25 44.39 19.10 -31.10
N THR A 26 44.29 20.25 -30.43
CA THR A 26 45.47 21.04 -30.00
C THR A 26 45.76 21.01 -28.50
N ASN A 27 44.76 20.68 -27.66
CA ASN A 27 44.97 20.47 -26.24
C ASN A 27 45.27 19.00 -25.93
N ALA A 28 46.33 18.73 -25.17
CA ALA A 28 46.64 17.39 -24.71
C ALA A 28 45.43 16.78 -23.99
N LEU A 29 45.05 15.57 -24.40
CA LEU A 29 44.01 14.79 -23.72
C LEU A 29 44.46 14.54 -22.28
N THR A 30 44.03 15.37 -21.33
CA THR A 30 43.92 14.95 -19.93
C THR A 30 42.69 14.04 -19.83
N ARG A 31 42.76 12.90 -20.53
CA ARG A 31 41.66 11.91 -20.59
C ARG A 31 41.20 11.44 -19.20
N PHE A 32 41.97 11.78 -18.16
CA PHE A 32 41.78 11.50 -16.74
C PHE A 32 41.82 12.75 -15.84
N LYS A 33 41.38 13.92 -16.31
CA LYS A 33 41.42 15.17 -15.52
C LYS A 33 40.75 15.07 -14.13
N TYR A 34 39.81 14.14 -13.94
CA TYR A 34 39.04 13.98 -12.71
C TYR A 34 39.01 12.52 -12.27
N ASP A 35 39.02 12.31 -10.96
CA ASP A 35 39.10 11.00 -10.31
C ASP A 35 37.97 10.05 -10.73
N GLY A 36 36.74 10.56 -10.83
CA GLY A 36 35.61 9.78 -11.32
C GLY A 36 35.79 9.24 -12.75
N SER A 37 36.71 9.78 -13.55
CA SER A 37 36.92 9.29 -14.94
C SER A 37 37.47 7.86 -15.01
N TYR A 38 38.16 7.41 -13.95
CA TYR A 38 38.84 6.12 -13.92
C TYR A 38 38.30 5.19 -12.82
N ASP A 39 37.25 5.58 -12.09
CA ASP A 39 36.69 4.75 -11.03
C ASP A 39 35.88 3.58 -11.61
N LEU A 40 36.51 2.42 -11.57
CA LEU A 40 36.00 1.13 -11.99
C LEU A 40 34.70 0.74 -11.29
N HIS A 41 34.27 1.37 -10.20
CA HIS A 41 32.96 1.09 -9.60
C HIS A 41 31.80 1.50 -10.50
N HIS A 42 31.98 2.47 -11.40
CA HIS A 42 30.93 2.91 -12.34
C HIS A 42 31.30 2.74 -13.83
N LEU A 43 32.42 2.09 -14.12
CA LEU A 43 32.80 1.73 -15.49
C LEU A 43 32.32 0.34 -15.84
N THR A 44 31.65 0.19 -16.97
CA THR A 44 31.11 -1.09 -17.46
C THR A 44 31.48 -1.33 -18.91
N PRO A 45 31.59 -2.59 -19.36
CA PRO A 45 31.69 -2.90 -20.77
C PRO A 45 30.32 -2.67 -21.43
N SER A 46 30.29 -2.00 -22.58
CA SER A 46 29.06 -1.77 -23.35
C SER A 46 29.31 -2.05 -24.83
N ASP A 47 28.28 -2.52 -25.52
CA ASP A 47 28.26 -2.56 -26.98
C ASP A 47 28.47 -1.14 -27.54
N ALA A 48 29.24 -1.03 -28.63
CA ALA A 48 29.62 0.27 -29.15
C ALA A 48 28.41 1.09 -29.63
N ASP A 49 27.43 0.47 -30.28
CA ASP A 49 26.22 1.12 -30.78
C ASP A 49 25.30 1.52 -29.63
N ALA A 50 25.16 0.66 -28.61
CA ALA A 50 24.42 0.96 -27.39
C ALA A 50 25.02 2.15 -26.61
N ASN A 51 26.34 2.22 -26.46
CA ASN A 51 27.02 3.37 -25.84
C ASN A 51 26.80 4.66 -26.65
N MET A 52 26.89 4.60 -27.98
CA MET A 52 26.60 5.75 -28.84
C MET A 52 25.14 6.21 -28.71
N ALA A 53 24.19 5.27 -28.67
CA ALA A 53 22.77 5.57 -28.50
C ALA A 53 22.49 6.20 -27.14
N LYS A 54 23.06 5.64 -26.05
CA LYS A 54 22.87 6.11 -24.67
C LYS A 54 23.28 7.57 -24.49
N SER A 55 24.33 8.01 -25.18
CA SER A 55 24.81 9.40 -25.12
C SER A 55 25.02 9.83 -23.66
N ASN A 56 24.46 10.98 -23.25
CA ASN A 56 24.43 11.45 -21.87
C ASN A 56 23.03 11.47 -21.25
N TYR A 57 22.12 10.64 -21.78
CA TYR A 57 20.74 10.60 -21.32
C TYR A 57 20.63 10.04 -19.89
N PRO A 58 19.73 10.59 -19.05
CA PRO A 58 19.49 10.07 -17.72
C PRO A 58 18.83 8.68 -17.76
N LEU A 59 18.94 7.97 -16.64
CA LEU A 59 18.20 6.74 -16.44
C LEU A 59 16.70 7.03 -16.36
N GLY A 60 15.90 6.12 -16.89
CA GLY A 60 14.44 6.16 -16.77
C GLY A 60 13.78 4.98 -17.47
N VAL A 61 12.45 4.95 -17.48
CA VAL A 61 11.68 3.96 -18.24
C VAL A 61 11.36 4.55 -19.62
N VAL A 62 11.70 3.82 -20.68
CA VAL A 62 11.51 4.26 -22.07
C VAL A 62 10.12 3.82 -22.55
N ASP A 63 9.27 4.79 -22.87
CA ASP A 63 7.92 4.55 -23.39
C ASP A 63 7.92 4.35 -24.92
N SER A 64 8.83 5.02 -25.63
CA SER A 64 8.95 5.00 -27.09
C SER A 64 10.42 4.85 -27.49
N PRO A 65 10.90 3.61 -27.70
CA PRO A 65 12.30 3.33 -28.00
C PRO A 65 12.67 3.79 -29.41
N SER A 66 13.79 4.51 -29.52
CA SER A 66 14.48 4.82 -30.78
C SER A 66 15.69 3.91 -31.02
N PHE A 67 16.18 3.25 -29.96
CA PHE A 67 17.15 2.16 -30.00
C PHE A 67 16.72 1.09 -29.00
N ASP A 68 16.81 -0.17 -29.41
CA ASP A 68 16.57 -1.33 -28.56
C ASP A 68 17.37 -2.52 -29.11
N ASN A 69 18.26 -3.09 -28.31
CA ASN A 69 19.00 -4.30 -28.64
C ASN A 69 18.67 -5.49 -27.72
N GLY A 70 17.56 -5.41 -26.98
CA GLY A 70 17.12 -6.40 -25.99
C GLY A 70 17.75 -6.24 -24.60
N VAL A 71 18.86 -5.51 -24.48
CA VAL A 71 19.58 -5.26 -23.20
C VAL A 71 19.62 -3.78 -22.85
N THR A 72 19.68 -2.91 -23.85
CA THR A 72 19.69 -1.45 -23.73
C THR A 72 18.55 -0.88 -24.56
N LYS A 73 17.73 -0.05 -23.92
CA LYS A 73 16.75 0.80 -24.60
C LYS A 73 17.15 2.26 -24.46
N VAL A 74 17.00 3.01 -25.54
CA VAL A 74 17.10 4.46 -25.54
C VAL A 74 15.91 5.01 -26.30
N GLY A 75 15.30 6.07 -25.79
CA GLY A 75 14.16 6.68 -26.44
C GLY A 75 13.46 7.68 -25.55
N THR A 76 12.26 8.08 -25.94
CA THR A 76 11.49 9.06 -25.17
C THR A 76 10.72 8.37 -24.06
N GLY A 77 10.70 8.98 -22.87
CA GLY A 77 9.77 8.67 -21.78
C GLY A 77 9.55 9.89 -20.90
N GLN A 78 9.13 9.70 -19.66
CA GLN A 78 8.86 10.79 -18.72
C GLN A 78 9.90 10.87 -17.59
N ALA A 79 10.49 12.05 -17.40
CA ALA A 79 11.31 12.39 -16.24
C ALA A 79 10.94 13.79 -15.73
N ASN A 80 10.82 13.94 -14.41
CA ASN A 80 10.39 15.20 -13.78
C ASN A 80 9.10 15.80 -14.38
N GLY A 81 8.15 14.95 -14.79
CA GLY A 81 6.89 15.37 -15.41
C GLY A 81 7.02 15.94 -16.83
N ARG A 82 8.12 15.65 -17.54
CA ARG A 82 8.38 16.13 -18.90
C ARG A 82 8.88 15.00 -19.80
N ALA A 83 8.51 15.07 -21.08
CA ALA A 83 9.05 14.21 -22.11
C ALA A 83 10.58 14.42 -22.21
N THR A 84 11.33 13.34 -22.04
CA THR A 84 12.79 13.36 -21.96
C THR A 84 13.35 12.14 -22.70
N ASN A 85 14.51 12.27 -23.35
CA ASN A 85 15.23 11.11 -23.86
C ASN A 85 15.92 10.40 -22.68
N LEU A 86 15.67 9.10 -22.55
CA LEU A 86 16.07 8.27 -21.42
C LEU A 86 16.87 7.08 -21.91
N PHE A 87 17.73 6.58 -21.03
CA PHE A 87 18.38 5.29 -21.14
C PHE A 87 17.76 4.32 -20.11
N GLU A 88 17.32 3.16 -20.59
CA GLU A 88 16.78 2.08 -19.76
C GLU A 88 17.61 0.81 -19.99
N PRO A 89 18.36 0.33 -19.00
CA PRO A 89 18.97 -0.99 -19.05
C PRO A 89 17.90 -2.08 -18.84
N ALA A 90 18.18 -3.30 -19.28
CA ALA A 90 17.35 -4.47 -18.99
C ALA A 90 17.21 -4.69 -17.48
N ASP A 91 16.12 -5.37 -17.09
CA ASP A 91 15.72 -5.50 -15.70
C ASP A 91 16.81 -6.09 -14.79
N GLU A 92 17.63 -7.02 -15.31
CA GLU A 92 18.76 -7.67 -14.61
C GLU A 92 20.00 -6.77 -14.37
N TYR A 93 19.96 -5.52 -14.86
CA TYR A 93 21.01 -4.52 -14.64
C TYR A 93 20.47 -3.24 -13.98
N LYS A 94 19.17 -3.13 -13.71
CA LYS A 94 18.58 -1.92 -13.13
C LYS A 94 19.15 -1.64 -11.74
N GLY A 95 19.34 -2.68 -10.93
CA GLY A 95 19.94 -2.62 -9.61
C GLY A 95 21.43 -2.29 -9.67
N ASP A 96 22.16 -2.86 -10.63
CA ASP A 96 23.57 -2.52 -10.87
C ASP A 96 23.74 -1.02 -11.13
N PHE A 97 23.00 -0.49 -12.10
CA PHE A 97 23.04 0.94 -12.43
C PHE A 97 22.60 1.80 -11.24
N ALA A 98 21.60 1.34 -10.47
CA ALA A 98 21.19 2.02 -9.26
C ALA A 98 22.35 2.15 -8.26
N ARG A 99 23.01 1.04 -7.92
CA ARG A 99 24.13 1.03 -6.96
C ARG A 99 25.38 1.75 -7.48
N MET A 100 25.61 1.79 -8.80
CA MET A 100 26.67 2.60 -9.41
C MET A 100 26.40 4.10 -9.28
N TYR A 101 25.17 4.54 -9.54
CA TYR A 101 24.78 5.94 -9.40
C TYR A 101 24.79 6.38 -7.93
N LEU A 102 24.24 5.57 -7.03
CA LEU A 102 24.22 5.82 -5.58
C LEU A 102 25.65 5.94 -5.02
N TYR A 103 26.55 5.03 -5.42
CA TYR A 103 27.97 5.12 -5.11
C TYR A 103 28.59 6.43 -5.62
N PHE A 104 28.35 6.76 -6.89
CA PHE A 104 28.98 7.92 -7.53
C PHE A 104 28.57 9.23 -6.85
N VAL A 105 27.29 9.41 -6.52
CA VAL A 105 26.81 10.61 -5.83
C VAL A 105 27.30 10.71 -4.39
N THR A 106 27.61 9.58 -3.73
CA THR A 106 28.22 9.57 -2.39
C THR A 106 29.69 9.96 -2.44
N CYS A 107 30.47 9.35 -3.33
CA CYS A 107 31.92 9.53 -3.40
C CYS A 107 32.33 10.87 -4.01
N TYR A 108 31.57 11.36 -4.98
CA TYR A 108 31.89 12.57 -5.74
C TYR A 108 30.88 13.70 -5.49
N GLN A 109 30.31 13.75 -4.29
CA GLN A 109 29.31 14.76 -3.92
C GLN A 109 29.81 16.21 -4.05
N ASP A 110 31.13 16.40 -4.01
CA ASP A 110 31.82 17.69 -4.13
C ASP A 110 31.97 18.16 -5.58
N TYR A 111 31.61 17.33 -6.56
CA TYR A 111 31.67 17.71 -7.97
C TYR A 111 30.60 18.76 -8.33
N SER A 112 30.98 19.66 -9.24
CA SER A 112 30.05 20.65 -9.79
C SER A 112 29.23 20.04 -10.93
N TRP A 113 28.00 19.65 -10.62
CA TRP A 113 27.07 19.07 -11.60
C TRP A 113 26.71 20.06 -12.73
N LYS A 114 26.84 19.60 -13.97
CA LYS A 114 26.40 20.33 -15.18
C LYS A 114 24.87 20.20 -15.34
N SER A 115 24.27 21.05 -16.17
CA SER A 115 22.81 21.05 -16.39
C SER A 115 22.24 19.72 -16.86
N SER A 116 23.01 18.94 -17.63
CA SER A 116 22.67 17.58 -18.07
C SER A 116 22.50 16.59 -16.91
N ALA A 117 23.17 16.81 -15.78
CA ALA A 117 23.05 15.97 -14.60
C ALA A 117 21.77 16.23 -13.80
N LEU A 118 21.23 17.46 -13.88
CA LEU A 118 20.12 17.92 -13.03
C LEU A 118 18.78 17.23 -13.34
N SER A 119 18.73 16.40 -14.39
CA SER A 119 17.61 15.49 -14.62
C SER A 119 17.50 14.42 -13.52
N MET A 120 18.61 14.02 -12.88
CA MET A 120 18.62 13.06 -11.77
C MET A 120 19.27 13.61 -10.50
N PHE A 121 20.24 14.51 -10.62
CA PHE A 121 21.02 15.06 -9.51
C PHE A 121 20.48 16.41 -9.05
N ALA A 122 20.90 16.85 -7.87
CA ALA A 122 20.56 18.13 -7.27
C ALA A 122 21.83 18.90 -6.87
N GLN A 123 21.74 20.23 -6.88
CA GLN A 123 22.83 21.13 -6.57
C GLN A 123 22.72 21.61 -5.11
N ASN A 124 22.89 20.67 -4.18
CA ASN A 124 22.83 20.86 -2.71
C ASN A 124 24.00 20.15 -2.03
N SER A 125 24.20 20.39 -0.72
CA SER A 125 25.36 19.86 0.00
C SER A 125 25.34 18.32 0.11
N TYR A 126 24.22 17.73 0.50
CA TYR A 126 24.00 16.28 0.57
C TYR A 126 22.53 16.01 0.94
N PRO A 127 21.90 14.90 0.49
CA PRO A 127 22.30 14.05 -0.63
C PRO A 127 22.05 14.74 -1.99
N THR A 128 22.93 14.53 -2.97
CA THR A 128 22.93 15.24 -4.28
C THR A 128 22.01 14.61 -5.34
N LEU A 129 20.92 13.96 -4.93
CA LEU A 129 19.88 13.44 -5.83
C LEU A 129 18.65 14.36 -5.81
N ASN A 130 18.03 14.57 -6.97
CA ASN A 130 16.69 15.15 -7.02
C ASN A 130 15.62 14.06 -6.75
N ALA A 131 14.36 14.47 -6.56
CA ALA A 131 13.27 13.55 -6.23
C ALA A 131 13.05 12.44 -7.28
N TYR A 132 13.23 12.74 -8.56
CA TYR A 132 13.12 11.75 -9.63
C TYR A 132 14.25 10.72 -9.56
N GLY A 133 15.51 11.18 -9.46
CA GLY A 133 16.66 10.30 -9.34
C GLY A 133 16.58 9.41 -8.11
N GLN A 134 16.25 9.99 -6.95
CA GLN A 134 16.09 9.24 -5.70
C GLN A 134 15.01 8.15 -5.81
N SER A 135 13.81 8.51 -6.28
CA SER A 135 12.71 7.54 -6.39
C SER A 135 12.99 6.43 -7.40
N LEU A 136 13.59 6.75 -8.55
CA LEU A 136 13.95 5.76 -9.56
C LEU A 136 15.03 4.78 -9.05
N LEU A 137 16.11 5.31 -8.49
CA LEU A 137 17.24 4.49 -8.03
C LEU A 137 16.82 3.60 -6.85
N LEU A 138 16.02 4.09 -5.90
CA LEU A 138 15.45 3.26 -4.83
C LEU A 138 14.55 2.16 -5.37
N LYS A 139 13.67 2.48 -6.33
CA LYS A 139 12.80 1.50 -6.96
C LYS A 139 13.62 0.38 -7.61
N TRP A 140 14.59 0.75 -8.43
CA TRP A 140 15.41 -0.23 -9.16
C TRP A 140 16.31 -1.04 -8.22
N HIS A 141 16.90 -0.42 -7.20
CA HIS A 141 17.66 -1.11 -6.17
C HIS A 141 16.84 -2.20 -5.46
N ARG A 142 15.56 -1.91 -5.14
CA ARG A 142 14.65 -2.87 -4.48
C ARG A 142 14.16 -3.98 -5.41
N GLN A 143 14.00 -3.68 -6.70
CA GLN A 143 13.49 -4.62 -7.70
C GLN A 143 14.56 -5.60 -8.20
N ASP A 144 15.83 -5.17 -8.21
CA ASP A 144 16.97 -5.96 -8.66
C ASP A 144 18.05 -6.00 -7.56
N PRO A 145 17.96 -6.99 -6.63
CA PRO A 145 18.91 -7.17 -5.53
C PRO A 145 20.35 -7.38 -6.00
N VAL A 146 21.32 -7.25 -5.09
CA VAL A 146 22.73 -7.49 -5.41
C VAL A 146 22.93 -8.91 -5.93
N SER A 147 23.53 -9.00 -7.12
CA SER A 147 23.84 -10.25 -7.80
C SER A 147 25.27 -10.73 -7.47
N GLN A 148 25.53 -12.03 -7.66
CA GLN A 148 26.89 -12.58 -7.52
C GLN A 148 27.90 -11.89 -8.45
N LYS A 149 27.46 -11.52 -9.67
CA LYS A 149 28.23 -10.74 -10.65
C LYS A 149 28.75 -9.43 -10.06
N GLU A 150 27.92 -8.73 -9.30
CA GLU A 150 28.32 -7.47 -8.65
C GLU A 150 29.26 -7.69 -7.47
N ILE A 151 29.05 -8.75 -6.68
CA ILE A 151 29.95 -9.13 -5.59
C ILE A 151 31.35 -9.44 -6.15
N ASP A 152 31.42 -10.27 -7.20
CA ASP A 152 32.67 -10.65 -7.85
C ASP A 152 33.37 -9.43 -8.44
N ARG A 153 32.62 -8.54 -9.09
CA ARG A 153 33.16 -7.27 -9.61
C ARG A 153 33.66 -6.37 -8.49
N ASN A 154 32.93 -6.21 -7.39
CA ASN A 154 33.32 -5.36 -6.26
C ASN A 154 34.63 -5.89 -5.62
N ASN A 155 34.77 -7.20 -5.48
CA ASN A 155 36.00 -7.85 -5.00
C ASN A 155 37.18 -7.63 -5.96
N ALA A 156 36.96 -7.81 -7.27
CA ALA A 156 37.97 -7.57 -8.28
C ALA A 156 38.42 -6.10 -8.29
N VAL A 157 37.47 -5.15 -8.32
CA VAL A 157 37.76 -3.72 -8.29
C VAL A 157 38.54 -3.33 -7.04
N TYR A 158 38.17 -3.87 -5.87
CA TYR A 158 38.91 -3.62 -4.63
C TYR A 158 40.39 -4.03 -4.74
N SER A 159 40.69 -5.15 -5.38
CA SER A 159 42.07 -5.61 -5.58
C SER A 159 42.92 -4.66 -6.45
N PHE A 160 42.30 -3.83 -7.28
CA PHE A 160 42.98 -2.86 -8.15
C PHE A 160 42.96 -1.43 -7.62
N GLN A 161 41.83 -0.97 -7.07
CA GLN A 161 41.64 0.43 -6.66
C GLN A 161 41.80 0.66 -5.16
N GLY A 162 41.69 -0.39 -4.34
CA GLY A 162 41.77 -0.29 -2.88
C GLY A 162 40.51 0.27 -2.20
N ASN A 163 39.42 0.52 -2.92
CA ASN A 163 38.14 0.96 -2.39
C ASN A 163 36.99 0.03 -2.83
N ARG A 164 35.90 -0.01 -2.05
CA ARG A 164 34.71 -0.84 -2.31
C ARG A 164 33.48 0.03 -2.51
N ASN A 165 32.51 -0.48 -3.27
CA ASN A 165 31.17 0.09 -3.29
C ASN A 165 30.37 -0.45 -2.09
N PRO A 166 30.12 0.37 -1.04
CA PRO A 166 29.47 -0.11 0.17
C PRO A 166 28.00 -0.49 -0.06
N PHE A 167 27.36 -0.05 -1.15
CA PHE A 167 25.99 -0.44 -1.49
C PHE A 167 25.90 -1.82 -2.16
N ILE A 168 27.03 -2.42 -2.53
CA ILE A 168 27.11 -3.84 -2.90
C ILE A 168 27.32 -4.69 -1.64
N ASP A 169 28.15 -4.20 -0.71
CA ASP A 169 28.52 -4.94 0.50
C ASP A 169 27.44 -4.89 1.59
N TYR A 170 26.76 -3.75 1.68
CA TYR A 170 25.68 -3.47 2.60
C TYR A 170 24.51 -2.84 1.83
N PRO A 171 23.75 -3.62 1.06
CA PRO A 171 22.71 -3.08 0.18
C PRO A 171 21.66 -2.26 0.93
N ASN A 172 21.32 -2.69 2.14
CA ASN A 172 20.35 -2.01 3.00
C ASN A 172 20.79 -0.59 3.40
N MET A 173 22.08 -0.24 3.31
CA MET A 173 22.58 1.11 3.61
C MET A 173 21.94 2.18 2.72
N VAL A 174 21.47 1.81 1.52
CA VAL A 174 20.72 2.71 0.63
C VAL A 174 19.47 3.27 1.32
N GLU A 175 18.74 2.43 2.08
CA GLU A 175 17.51 2.83 2.76
C GLU A 175 17.75 3.82 3.91
N TYR A 176 18.92 3.75 4.52
CA TYR A 176 19.35 4.64 5.61
C TYR A 176 19.78 6.02 5.13
N ILE A 177 20.10 6.17 3.84
CA ILE A 177 20.52 7.45 3.27
C ILE A 177 19.38 8.12 2.52
N TRP A 178 18.61 7.35 1.74
CA TRP A 178 17.59 7.89 0.83
C TRP A 178 16.20 7.30 1.04
N GLY A 179 16.09 6.21 1.80
CA GLY A 179 14.86 5.44 1.91
C GLY A 179 14.00 5.80 3.11
N ASP A 180 13.30 4.78 3.61
CA ASP A 180 12.41 4.89 4.76
C ASP A 180 13.13 4.79 6.12
N SER A 181 14.44 4.54 6.10
CA SER A 181 15.22 4.21 7.29
C SER A 181 16.17 5.34 7.73
N THR A 182 16.00 6.56 7.21
CA THR A 182 16.89 7.71 7.43
C THR A 182 16.92 8.23 8.88
N ASN A 183 15.94 7.85 9.71
CA ASN A 183 15.87 8.24 11.12
C ASN A 183 16.41 7.16 12.08
N TYR A 184 17.01 6.07 11.57
CA TYR A 184 17.53 4.99 12.38
C TYR A 184 19.06 4.87 12.27
N GLU A 185 19.70 4.33 13.30
CA GLU A 185 21.13 4.03 13.27
C GLU A 185 21.44 2.84 12.36
N PHE A 186 22.45 2.99 11.49
CA PHE A 186 22.90 1.94 10.58
C PHE A 186 23.81 0.92 11.30
N SER A 187 23.65 -0.37 10.99
CA SER A 187 24.46 -1.47 11.54
C SER A 187 25.19 -2.25 10.44
N PHE A 188 26.51 -2.41 10.56
CA PHE A 188 27.36 -3.17 9.64
C PHE A 188 27.23 -4.70 9.76
N SER A 189 26.36 -5.21 10.63
CA SER A 189 26.23 -6.66 10.89
C SER A 189 25.61 -7.46 9.72
N GLY A 190 25.21 -6.81 8.62
CA GLY A 190 24.61 -7.46 7.45
C GLY A 190 23.20 -8.00 7.69
N GLN A 191 22.63 -7.81 8.89
CA GLN A 191 21.21 -8.00 9.11
C GLN A 191 20.48 -6.81 8.49
N SER A 192 19.59 -7.08 7.51
CA SER A 192 18.63 -6.09 7.02
C SER A 192 17.73 -5.62 8.16
N THR A 193 18.16 -4.58 8.86
CA THR A 193 17.29 -3.72 9.65
C THR A 193 16.53 -2.83 8.67
N SER A 194 15.56 -3.38 7.93
CA SER A 194 14.48 -2.50 7.45
C SER A 194 13.77 -1.92 8.66
N ALA A 195 13.26 -0.70 8.56
CA ALA A 195 12.50 -0.07 9.64
C ALA A 195 11.47 -1.06 10.24
N PRO A 196 11.30 -1.05 11.59
CA PRO A 196 10.20 -1.76 12.23
C PRO A 196 8.90 -1.39 11.53
N SER A 197 8.20 -2.39 11.02
CA SER A 197 6.99 -2.16 10.22
C SER A 197 5.98 -3.25 10.47
N ILE A 198 4.74 -2.90 10.21
CA ILE A 198 3.60 -3.81 10.27
C ILE A 198 2.90 -3.76 8.92
N SER A 199 2.49 -4.93 8.46
CA SER A 199 1.55 -5.09 7.36
C SER A 199 0.27 -5.74 7.89
N ILE A 200 -0.85 -5.32 7.32
CA ILE A 200 -2.19 -5.75 7.72
C ILE A 200 -2.92 -6.29 6.48
N SER A 201 -3.72 -7.33 6.65
CA SER A 201 -4.45 -7.94 5.53
C SER A 201 -5.53 -7.02 4.94
N ASN A 202 -6.07 -6.11 5.76
CA ASN A 202 -7.20 -5.25 5.40
C ASN A 202 -7.06 -3.88 6.05
N ASP A 203 -7.29 -2.82 5.27
CA ASP A 203 -7.29 -1.42 5.72
C ASP A 203 -8.64 -0.97 6.33
N LYS A 204 -9.68 -1.81 6.23
CA LYS A 204 -11.00 -1.64 6.85
C LYS A 204 -11.64 -2.96 7.27
N ILE A 205 -12.50 -2.93 8.28
CA ILE A 205 -13.22 -4.10 8.80
C ILE A 205 -14.72 -3.79 8.90
N GLU A 206 -15.52 -4.44 8.06
CA GLU A 206 -16.97 -4.22 8.00
C GLU A 206 -17.73 -5.45 8.53
N PHE A 207 -18.36 -5.36 9.70
CA PHE A 207 -19.16 -6.46 10.28
C PHE A 207 -20.47 -6.72 9.52
N GLY A 208 -20.92 -5.75 8.72
CA GLY A 208 -22.22 -5.77 8.04
C GLY A 208 -23.36 -5.57 9.03
N TYR A 209 -24.45 -6.30 8.81
CA TYR A 209 -25.62 -6.28 9.70
C TYR A 209 -25.49 -7.34 10.81
N ILE A 210 -25.84 -6.96 12.04
CA ILE A 210 -25.88 -7.82 13.22
C ILE A 210 -27.11 -7.50 14.07
N GLY A 211 -27.64 -8.48 14.79
CA GLY A 211 -28.74 -8.27 15.74
C GLY A 211 -28.27 -7.69 17.08
N THR A 212 -29.10 -6.91 17.75
CA THR A 212 -28.92 -6.55 19.17
C THR A 212 -28.76 -7.79 20.05
N GLU A 213 -27.93 -7.73 21.10
CA GLU A 213 -27.69 -8.87 22.01
C GLU A 213 -27.14 -10.14 21.33
N THR A 214 -26.57 -9.99 20.12
CA THR A 214 -25.80 -11.05 19.45
C THR A 214 -24.34 -10.62 19.35
N SER A 215 -23.44 -11.59 19.16
CA SER A 215 -22.03 -11.33 18.94
C SER A 215 -21.58 -11.86 17.59
N LYS A 216 -20.58 -11.18 17.00
CA LYS A 216 -19.89 -11.64 15.80
C LYS A 216 -18.42 -11.33 15.95
N ASP A 217 -17.60 -12.28 15.51
CA ASP A 217 -16.15 -12.13 15.50
C ASP A 217 -15.64 -11.93 14.07
N LYS A 218 -14.55 -11.17 13.97
CA LYS A 218 -13.71 -11.10 12.79
C LYS A 218 -12.25 -11.10 13.20
N GLU A 219 -11.41 -11.70 12.37
CA GLU A 219 -9.98 -11.67 12.53
C GLU A 219 -9.34 -10.72 11.51
N ILE A 220 -8.29 -10.03 11.93
CA ILE A 220 -7.37 -9.35 11.04
C ILE A 220 -5.97 -9.95 11.21
N TYR A 221 -5.33 -10.31 10.10
CA TYR A 221 -3.97 -10.81 10.14
C TYR A 221 -2.98 -9.64 10.13
N ILE A 222 -2.08 -9.64 11.10
CA ILE A 222 -1.08 -8.62 11.34
C ILE A 222 0.29 -9.29 11.27
N LYS A 223 1.16 -8.77 10.40
CA LYS A 223 2.53 -9.28 10.22
C LYS A 223 3.54 -8.17 10.48
N GLY A 224 4.45 -8.42 11.42
CA GLY A 224 5.55 -7.52 11.74
C GLY A 224 6.81 -7.83 10.96
N LYS A 225 7.68 -6.84 10.86
CA LYS A 225 9.06 -6.98 10.39
C LYS A 225 9.97 -6.15 11.27
N ASN A 226 11.03 -6.76 11.78
CA ASN A 226 12.06 -6.12 12.60
C ASN A 226 11.54 -5.38 13.83
N LEU A 227 10.40 -5.84 14.37
CA LEU A 227 9.87 -5.29 15.61
C LEU A 227 10.73 -5.73 16.80
N THR A 228 11.09 -4.81 17.68
CA THR A 228 11.82 -5.11 18.93
C THR A 228 10.96 -4.90 20.16
N THR A 229 9.85 -4.18 20.01
CA THR A 229 8.89 -3.88 21.06
C THR A 229 7.49 -4.31 20.64
N ASP A 230 6.70 -4.74 21.62
CA ASP A 230 5.35 -5.22 21.36
C ASP A 230 4.47 -4.08 20.82
N ILE A 231 3.49 -4.45 19.98
CA ILE A 231 2.56 -3.49 19.41
C ILE A 231 1.33 -3.39 20.30
N THR A 232 0.98 -2.17 20.67
CA THR A 232 -0.26 -1.90 21.41
C THR A 232 -1.43 -1.73 20.44
N ALA A 233 -2.48 -2.50 20.64
CA ALA A 233 -3.77 -2.38 19.96
C ALA A 233 -4.80 -1.70 20.86
N LYS A 234 -5.45 -0.66 20.35
CA LYS A 234 -6.46 0.13 21.07
C LYS A 234 -7.65 0.48 20.19
N LEU A 235 -8.85 0.38 20.75
CA LEU A 235 -10.07 0.90 20.12
C LEU A 235 -10.27 2.37 20.53
N LEU A 236 -10.34 3.26 19.54
CA LEU A 236 -10.67 4.67 19.70
C LEU A 236 -12.13 4.91 19.31
N ASN A 237 -12.76 5.93 19.92
CA ASN A 237 -14.16 6.29 19.71
C ASN A 237 -15.15 5.14 20.00
N ASN A 238 -14.78 4.22 20.89
CA ASN A 238 -15.60 3.07 21.27
C ASN A 238 -16.52 3.39 22.47
N ASP A 239 -17.19 4.55 22.44
CA ASP A 239 -17.98 5.04 23.57
C ASP A 239 -19.14 4.10 23.94
N SER A 240 -19.65 3.35 22.95
CA SER A 240 -20.68 2.32 23.15
C SER A 240 -20.17 1.08 23.91
N GLY A 241 -18.87 0.81 23.87
CA GLY A 241 -18.30 -0.45 24.38
C GLY A 241 -18.72 -1.69 23.58
N ASP A 242 -19.38 -1.53 22.43
CA ASP A 242 -19.91 -2.64 21.64
C ASP A 242 -18.80 -3.46 20.96
N PHE A 243 -17.58 -2.90 20.80
CA PHE A 243 -16.42 -3.61 20.27
C PHE A 243 -15.42 -3.99 21.37
N SER A 244 -14.80 -5.17 21.24
CA SER A 244 -13.69 -5.61 22.09
C SER A 244 -12.60 -6.31 21.27
N LEU A 245 -11.40 -6.36 21.83
CA LEU A 245 -10.22 -7.02 21.25
C LEU A 245 -9.91 -8.29 22.05
N GLY A 246 -9.56 -9.37 21.36
CA GLY A 246 -9.07 -10.60 22.01
C GLY A 246 -7.75 -10.41 22.76
N MET A 247 -6.96 -9.41 22.34
CA MET A 247 -5.73 -8.98 23.01
C MET A 247 -5.42 -7.52 22.68
N SER A 248 -4.76 -6.82 23.60
CA SER A 248 -4.32 -5.42 23.43
C SER A 248 -2.81 -5.26 23.28
N ASN A 249 -2.03 -6.29 23.62
CA ASN A 249 -0.58 -6.31 23.47
C ASN A 249 -0.20 -7.44 22.51
N LEU A 250 0.41 -7.10 21.38
CA LEU A 250 0.79 -8.01 20.30
C LEU A 250 2.31 -8.26 20.35
N PRO A 251 2.75 -9.48 20.72
CA PRO A 251 4.17 -9.76 20.89
C PRO A 251 5.00 -9.55 19.62
N ALA A 252 6.09 -8.78 19.72
CA ALA A 252 6.98 -8.47 18.59
C ALA A 252 7.54 -9.75 17.94
N HIS A 253 7.91 -10.73 18.77
CA HIS A 253 8.45 -12.01 18.31
C HIS A 253 7.45 -12.78 17.43
N GLU A 254 6.19 -12.87 17.86
CA GLU A 254 5.13 -13.55 17.10
C GLU A 254 4.81 -12.80 15.80
N LEU A 255 4.67 -11.48 15.88
CA LEU A 255 4.47 -10.64 14.69
C LEU A 255 5.58 -10.83 13.65
N ASN A 256 6.85 -10.85 14.07
CA ASN A 256 8.01 -11.05 13.21
C ASN A 256 8.09 -12.48 12.62
N THR A 257 7.67 -13.50 13.37
CA THR A 257 7.84 -14.92 12.96
C THR A 257 6.61 -15.47 12.25
N THR A 258 5.47 -15.59 12.94
CA THR A 258 4.24 -16.21 12.42
C THR A 258 3.18 -15.20 11.98
N GLY A 259 3.25 -13.96 12.45
CA GLY A 259 2.12 -13.03 12.42
C GLY A 259 1.05 -13.41 13.46
N ILE A 260 0.07 -12.54 13.66
CA ILE A 260 -1.01 -12.70 14.63
C ILE A 260 -2.37 -12.46 13.94
N ASN A 261 -3.34 -13.34 14.20
CA ASN A 261 -4.75 -13.10 13.90
C ASN A 261 -5.42 -12.41 15.09
N LEU A 262 -5.55 -11.09 15.03
CA LEU A 262 -6.22 -10.33 16.08
C LEU A 262 -7.73 -10.49 15.94
N VAL A 263 -8.36 -11.13 16.94
CA VAL A 263 -9.82 -11.25 17.03
C VAL A 263 -10.42 -9.92 17.50
N ILE A 264 -11.43 -9.46 16.77
CA ILE A 264 -12.27 -8.32 17.11
C ILE A 264 -13.70 -8.84 17.24
N THR A 265 -14.32 -8.56 18.38
CA THR A 265 -15.68 -8.99 18.69
C THR A 265 -16.60 -7.79 18.69
N PHE A 266 -17.72 -7.89 17.98
CA PHE A 266 -18.80 -6.89 17.98
C PHE A 266 -20.02 -7.47 18.69
N SER A 267 -20.39 -6.92 19.85
CA SER A 267 -21.50 -7.36 20.72
C SER A 267 -22.42 -6.18 21.09
N PRO A 268 -23.22 -5.68 20.15
CA PRO A 268 -24.00 -4.47 20.33
C PRO A 268 -25.26 -4.64 21.19
N ARG A 269 -25.56 -3.63 22.02
CA ARG A 269 -26.76 -3.61 22.88
C ARG A 269 -27.89 -2.70 22.40
N SER A 270 -27.64 -1.87 21.38
CA SER A 270 -28.66 -0.97 20.84
C SER A 270 -28.51 -0.80 19.34
N ILE A 271 -29.62 -0.48 18.68
CA ILE A 271 -29.69 -0.32 17.23
C ILE A 271 -28.82 0.84 16.71
N GLY A 272 -28.58 0.83 15.41
CA GLY A 272 -27.90 1.91 14.70
C GLY A 272 -26.50 1.54 14.23
N THR A 273 -25.85 2.47 13.55
CA THR A 273 -24.49 2.28 13.01
C THR A 273 -23.45 2.55 14.08
N ARG A 274 -22.39 1.75 14.09
CA ARG A 274 -21.19 1.95 14.89
C ARG A 274 -19.98 2.10 13.99
N ASN A 275 -19.11 3.04 14.34
CA ASN A 275 -17.81 3.24 13.72
C ASN A 275 -16.79 3.45 14.83
N VAL A 276 -15.73 2.64 14.85
CA VAL A 276 -14.61 2.76 15.77
C VAL A 276 -13.30 2.66 14.99
N THR A 277 -12.20 3.12 15.58
CA THR A 277 -10.88 3.00 14.96
C THR A 277 -10.03 2.05 15.80
N LEU A 278 -9.52 0.99 15.19
CA LEU A 278 -8.43 0.21 15.75
C LEU A 278 -7.13 0.94 15.46
N ARG A 279 -6.44 1.39 16.50
CA ARG A 279 -5.10 1.94 16.44
C ARG A 279 -4.08 0.90 16.87
N LEU A 280 -3.11 0.65 16.01
CA LEU A 280 -1.89 -0.11 16.31
C LEU A 280 -0.74 0.89 16.48
N SER A 281 -0.04 0.84 17.60
CA SER A 281 1.04 1.77 17.91
C SER A 281 2.18 1.11 18.66
N SER A 282 3.40 1.55 18.38
CA SER A 282 4.60 1.33 19.19
C SER A 282 5.55 2.52 18.99
N ASP A 283 6.44 2.75 19.94
CA ASP A 283 7.45 3.81 19.90
C ASP A 283 8.46 3.63 18.76
N GLU A 284 8.60 2.40 18.24
CA GLU A 284 9.50 2.08 17.12
C GLU A 284 8.86 2.23 15.74
N LEU A 285 7.55 2.48 15.66
CA LEU A 285 6.86 2.76 14.41
C LEU A 285 6.95 4.25 14.07
N SER A 286 7.13 4.59 12.80
CA SER A 286 7.18 5.98 12.33
C SER A 286 5.87 6.75 12.55
N ALA A 287 4.73 6.04 12.58
CA ALA A 287 3.42 6.56 12.92
C ALA A 287 2.51 5.41 13.38
N PRO A 288 1.46 5.69 14.17
CA PRO A 288 0.42 4.70 14.45
C PRO A 288 -0.34 4.33 13.16
N ILE A 289 -0.81 3.08 13.09
CA ILE A 289 -1.65 2.57 12.01
C ILE A 289 -3.10 2.57 12.50
N ASP A 290 -3.98 3.24 11.77
CA ASP A 290 -5.40 3.34 12.09
C ASP A 290 -6.24 2.58 11.06
N ILE A 291 -7.12 1.70 11.55
CA ILE A 291 -8.03 0.88 10.76
C ILE A 291 -9.47 1.21 11.16
N ILE A 292 -10.32 1.50 10.17
CA ILE A 292 -11.73 1.78 10.42
C ILE A 292 -12.50 0.47 10.58
N ILE A 293 -13.24 0.35 11.67
CA ILE A 293 -14.16 -0.75 11.94
C ILE A 293 -15.58 -0.22 11.95
N SER A 294 -16.47 -0.88 11.20
CA SER A 294 -17.88 -0.49 11.13
C SER A 294 -18.84 -1.68 11.23
N GLY A 295 -20.04 -1.41 11.71
CA GLY A 295 -21.13 -2.37 11.77
C GLY A 295 -22.49 -1.69 11.94
N THR A 296 -23.54 -2.30 11.41
CA THR A 296 -24.92 -1.81 11.54
C THR A 296 -25.72 -2.78 12.38
N VAL A 297 -26.27 -2.27 13.48
CA VAL A 297 -27.06 -3.05 14.43
C VAL A 297 -28.54 -2.92 14.09
N LEU A 298 -29.18 -4.06 13.89
CA LEU A 298 -30.62 -4.22 13.73
C LEU A 298 -31.20 -4.92 14.95
N LEU A 299 -32.51 -4.91 15.14
CA LEU A 299 -33.14 -5.72 16.19
C LEU A 299 -32.96 -7.22 15.89
N SER A 300 -32.47 -8.00 16.85
CA SER A 300 -32.26 -9.46 16.73
C SER A 300 -33.52 -10.24 16.34
N ASP A 301 -34.69 -9.76 16.76
CA ASP A 301 -35.98 -10.42 16.54
C ASP A 301 -36.61 -10.11 15.17
N ALA A 302 -35.98 -9.26 14.35
CA ALA A 302 -36.52 -8.84 13.05
C ALA A 302 -36.25 -9.85 11.91
N SER A 303 -36.10 -11.15 12.22
CA SER A 303 -35.86 -12.16 11.17
C SER A 303 -37.04 -12.26 10.17
N TYR A 304 -38.25 -11.84 10.57
CA TYR A 304 -39.34 -11.46 9.66
C TYR A 304 -40.47 -10.78 10.47
N LEU A 305 -41.01 -9.69 9.94
CA LEU A 305 -42.23 -9.08 10.48
C LEU A 305 -43.44 -9.92 10.06
N ARG A 306 -44.22 -10.42 11.03
CA ARG A 306 -45.49 -11.11 10.79
C ARG A 306 -46.59 -10.54 11.66
N ILE A 307 -47.80 -10.60 11.13
CA ILE A 307 -49.02 -10.32 11.89
C ILE A 307 -49.23 -11.50 12.85
N ILE A 308 -49.47 -11.19 14.14
CA ILE A 308 -49.73 -12.20 15.19
C ILE A 308 -51.18 -12.17 15.62
N ASP A 309 -51.63 -13.24 16.28
CA ASP A 309 -52.96 -13.37 16.89
C ASP A 309 -54.16 -13.23 15.93
N ILE A 310 -53.93 -13.37 14.62
CA ILE A 310 -54.96 -13.42 13.59
C ILE A 310 -55.16 -14.86 13.10
N LYS A 311 -56.41 -15.35 13.16
CA LYS A 311 -56.82 -16.64 12.60
C LYS A 311 -56.95 -16.54 11.08
N SER A 312 -56.88 -17.68 10.38
CA SER A 312 -57.16 -17.74 8.94
C SER A 312 -58.64 -17.53 8.60
N THR A 313 -59.55 -17.72 9.57
CA THR A 313 -61.00 -17.64 9.39
C THR A 313 -61.70 -17.10 10.63
N TYR A 314 -62.70 -16.22 10.45
CA TYR A 314 -63.55 -15.66 11.51
C TYR A 314 -65.02 -15.71 11.10
N LYS A 315 -65.92 -15.90 12.08
CA LYS A 315 -67.36 -15.68 11.91
C LYS A 315 -67.70 -14.21 12.09
N LYS A 316 -68.80 -13.73 11.50
CA LYS A 316 -69.27 -12.35 11.73
C LYS A 316 -69.59 -12.06 13.20
N SER A 317 -69.89 -13.10 13.98
CA SER A 317 -70.14 -13.02 15.42
C SER A 317 -68.88 -12.97 16.29
N ASP A 318 -67.68 -13.13 15.72
CA ASP A 318 -66.44 -13.11 16.50
C ASP A 318 -66.09 -11.67 16.93
N GLU A 319 -65.57 -11.54 18.15
CA GLU A 319 -65.14 -10.25 18.73
C GLU A 319 -63.99 -9.59 17.93
N PRO A 320 -63.88 -8.24 17.93
CA PRO A 320 -62.78 -7.54 17.29
C PRO A 320 -61.42 -7.95 17.85
N VAL A 321 -60.43 -8.11 16.97
CA VAL A 321 -59.06 -8.47 17.35
C VAL A 321 -58.11 -7.32 17.00
N ARG A 322 -57.30 -6.90 17.96
CA ARG A 322 -56.29 -5.85 17.75
C ARG A 322 -55.23 -6.32 16.76
N LEU A 323 -54.90 -5.49 15.77
CA LEU A 323 -53.85 -5.79 14.82
C LEU A 323 -52.49 -5.53 15.46
N MET A 324 -51.63 -6.56 15.48
CA MET A 324 -50.32 -6.52 16.11
C MET A 324 -49.29 -7.27 15.26
N LEU A 325 -48.06 -6.79 15.30
CA LEU A 325 -46.91 -7.52 14.77
C LEU A 325 -46.26 -8.32 15.91
N ASN A 326 -45.39 -9.27 15.54
CA ASN A 326 -44.48 -9.95 16.48
C ASN A 326 -43.48 -9.00 17.18
N MET A 327 -43.56 -7.70 16.93
CA MET A 327 -42.73 -6.65 17.51
C MET A 327 -43.57 -5.38 17.76
N ASN A 328 -43.23 -4.61 18.79
CA ASN A 328 -43.88 -3.33 19.08
C ASN A 328 -43.26 -2.21 18.23
N LEU A 329 -43.88 -1.91 17.08
CA LEU A 329 -43.40 -0.92 16.12
C LEU A 329 -44.50 0.09 15.80
N ASP A 330 -44.12 1.33 15.50
CA ASP A 330 -45.01 2.28 14.85
C ASP A 330 -45.45 1.72 13.50
N THR A 331 -46.72 1.33 13.42
CA THR A 331 -47.25 0.54 12.32
C THR A 331 -48.53 1.16 11.79
N GLN A 332 -48.55 1.44 10.48
CA GLN A 332 -49.77 1.80 9.77
C GLN A 332 -50.45 0.53 9.28
N TRP A 333 -51.72 0.38 9.63
CA TRP A 333 -52.50 -0.83 9.37
C TRP A 333 -53.68 -0.51 8.46
N THR A 334 -53.97 -1.42 7.53
CA THR A 334 -55.16 -1.35 6.69
C THR A 334 -55.86 -2.69 6.59
N VAL A 335 -57.20 -2.66 6.51
CA VAL A 335 -58.04 -3.79 6.12
C VAL A 335 -58.76 -3.38 4.83
N ASP A 336 -58.50 -4.11 3.75
CA ASP A 336 -58.92 -3.78 2.37
C ASP A 336 -58.61 -2.33 1.96
N GLY A 337 -57.42 -1.85 2.35
CA GLY A 337 -56.94 -0.51 2.03
C GLY A 337 -57.53 0.62 2.89
N LYS A 338 -58.44 0.32 3.83
CA LYS A 338 -58.95 1.30 4.80
C LYS A 338 -58.14 1.26 6.09
N PRO A 339 -57.74 2.41 6.67
CA PRO A 339 -57.04 2.44 7.96
C PRO A 339 -57.83 1.74 9.06
N ALA A 340 -57.18 0.86 9.81
CA ALA A 340 -57.81 0.10 10.88
C ALA A 340 -56.80 -0.27 11.96
N THR A 341 -57.18 -0.25 13.24
CA THR A 341 -56.32 -0.74 14.35
C THR A 341 -56.75 -2.12 14.85
N HIS A 342 -57.90 -2.59 14.40
CA HIS A 342 -58.51 -3.87 14.75
C HIS A 342 -59.08 -4.53 13.47
N LEU A 343 -59.10 -5.87 13.45
CA LEU A 343 -59.95 -6.64 12.57
C LEU A 343 -61.32 -6.80 13.25
N THR A 344 -62.37 -6.22 12.67
CA THR A 344 -63.74 -6.29 13.20
C THR A 344 -64.62 -7.12 12.26
N PRO A 345 -64.80 -8.44 12.49
CA PRO A 345 -65.49 -9.33 11.56
C PRO A 345 -66.94 -8.92 11.25
N SER A 346 -67.65 -8.36 12.22
CA SER A 346 -69.05 -7.92 12.07
C SER A 346 -69.24 -6.81 11.02
N GLU A 347 -68.21 -5.99 10.79
CA GLU A 347 -68.20 -4.86 9.85
C GLU A 347 -67.77 -5.26 8.42
N LEU A 348 -67.30 -6.50 8.23
CA LEU A 348 -66.83 -7.01 6.94
C LEU A 348 -67.90 -7.86 6.25
N SER A 349 -67.87 -7.93 4.91
CA SER A 349 -68.69 -8.88 4.14
C SER A 349 -68.20 -10.31 4.33
N ALA A 350 -69.02 -11.32 4.05
CA ALA A 350 -68.50 -12.69 3.91
C ALA A 350 -67.57 -12.75 2.68
N GLY A 351 -66.38 -13.33 2.83
CA GLY A 351 -65.36 -13.34 1.77
C GLY A 351 -63.91 -13.27 2.25
N LEU A 352 -62.99 -13.16 1.30
CA LEU A 352 -61.56 -12.96 1.57
C LEU A 352 -61.25 -11.48 1.73
N HIS A 353 -60.62 -11.12 2.85
CA HIS A 353 -60.18 -9.77 3.17
C HIS A 353 -58.66 -9.72 3.33
N THR A 354 -58.04 -8.59 2.99
CA THR A 354 -56.59 -8.40 3.07
C THR A 354 -56.24 -7.45 4.21
N ILE A 355 -55.43 -7.91 5.15
CA ILE A 355 -54.81 -7.09 6.19
C ILE A 355 -53.40 -6.75 5.73
N GLN A 356 -53.03 -5.47 5.73
CA GLN A 356 -51.71 -5.00 5.36
C GLN A 356 -51.13 -4.10 6.44
N PHE A 357 -49.83 -4.26 6.70
CA PHE A 357 -49.06 -3.37 7.56
C PHE A 357 -47.97 -2.65 6.76
N THR A 358 -47.63 -1.44 7.20
CA THR A 358 -46.50 -0.65 6.73
C THR A 358 -45.74 -0.10 7.93
N THR A 359 -44.43 -0.36 7.96
CA THR A 359 -43.48 0.22 8.92
C THR A 359 -42.35 0.88 8.15
N ILE A 360 -41.46 1.60 8.85
CA ILE A 360 -40.22 2.11 8.24
C ILE A 360 -39.28 1.00 7.74
N TYR A 361 -39.46 -0.23 8.22
CA TYR A 361 -38.62 -1.39 7.90
C TYR A 361 -39.19 -2.25 6.77
N GLY A 362 -40.43 -2.02 6.34
CA GLY A 362 -41.05 -2.77 5.25
C GLY A 362 -42.57 -2.88 5.35
N THR A 363 -43.14 -3.51 4.33
CA THR A 363 -44.58 -3.78 4.21
C THR A 363 -44.84 -5.28 4.14
N GLY A 364 -46.00 -5.71 4.63
CA GLY A 364 -46.43 -7.10 4.54
C GLY A 364 -47.95 -7.20 4.57
N LYS A 365 -48.48 -8.32 4.08
CA LYS A 365 -49.92 -8.56 4.01
C LYS A 365 -50.28 -10.00 4.32
N MET A 366 -51.47 -10.20 4.86
CA MET A 366 -52.09 -11.52 5.02
C MET A 366 -53.54 -11.48 4.54
N ARG A 367 -54.10 -12.65 4.23
CA ARG A 367 -55.53 -12.79 3.92
C ARG A 367 -56.24 -13.51 5.06
N VAL A 368 -57.47 -13.09 5.32
CA VAL A 368 -58.38 -13.69 6.29
C VAL A 368 -59.72 -13.95 5.61
N GLN A 369 -60.35 -15.10 5.89
CA GLN A 369 -61.69 -15.42 5.42
C GLN A 369 -62.72 -15.04 6.47
N ILE A 370 -63.72 -14.24 6.10
CA ILE A 370 -64.91 -14.00 6.91
C ILE A 370 -66.03 -14.92 6.41
N ILE A 371 -66.64 -15.66 7.34
CA ILE A 371 -67.81 -16.51 7.11
C ILE A 371 -68.99 -15.97 7.93
N GLU A 372 -70.21 -16.37 7.55
CA GLU A 372 -71.43 -15.97 8.27
C GLU A 372 -71.39 -16.33 9.76
#